data_AF-A0A8B6FNL2-F1
#
_entry.id   AF-A0A8B6FNL2-F1
#
_cell.length_a   1.000
_cell.length_b   1.000
_cell.length_c   1.000
_cell.angle_alpha   90.00
_cell.angle_beta   90.00
_cell.angle_gamma   90.00
#
_symmetry.space_group_name_H-M   'P 1'
#
loop_
_entity.id
_entity.type
_entity.pdbx_description
1 polymer ?
#
loop_
_entity_poly.entity_id
_entity_poly.type
_entity_poly.pdbx_seq_one_letter_code
_entity_poly.pdbx_strand_id
1 'polypeptide(L)'
;MKQDSKMISTMLLQFIFLGLTLFYGRVLGSAGNKWGYDYADGPKFWPNSYPNCGGQQQSPISIGVSEVVVNNSLPQFNFDHIKNVTNLKMTLENNGHSVQIDLKGNNLQLTGGGLPGTYNAEQFHFHWGSEDKRGSEHNINGKQYPMEMHVVLYNSNHGVFSNALNKTGGLAVLAFLFEIGETNHHFDEIISHLTKISHKDDHALLNTFALDSLFPHDAGVYYRYYGSLTTPPCYESVIWTIFKNHIIISEEQIDKFRHQVHRNYANETDRDISDDYRPVQRLNNRVVITNAEEGLYYNNFKINLPFNFYFMVLLFLVCRSKKLARGFFLKHYSWIQMLLGSSCVVYLLLIVIQSTSGFVQSSWGYHHGVGPKRWGELFSTCKGRRQSPIDIRTQDVVYDRNLKQFNLSDLDKVDEYRAKFENNGHSVEVHLSDKKLRVTGGSLPGPYTVAQFHFHWGSVNNRGSEHAINGRHFPIEMHVVMHSDKFQTVADAMNVTNGLAVLGFFIDVGDYNDEFESIIRNLRNIKRKADSVIIKALSLSDLFPQTTDYLRYAGSLTTPPCYQSVIWSVFVHRIYISQYQLDQFRSLGRTHYPGSEDLINNYRNPQPLNGRKVTTNVQLLFN
;
A
#
# COMPACT_ATOMS: atom_id res chain seq x y z
N MET A 1 -37.27 22.33 -57.27
CA MET A 1 -36.12 23.25 -57.09
C MET A 1 -36.24 24.21 -55.89
N LYS A 2 -36.93 23.86 -54.79
CA LYS A 2 -36.89 24.67 -53.55
C LYS A 2 -36.81 23.83 -52.26
N GLN A 3 -36.39 22.56 -52.38
CA GLN A 3 -36.22 21.66 -51.24
C GLN A 3 -34.79 21.10 -51.11
N ASP A 4 -33.95 21.24 -52.13
CA ASP A 4 -32.58 20.71 -52.14
C ASP A 4 -31.49 21.73 -51.71
N SER A 5 -31.81 23.02 -51.55
CA SER A 5 -30.81 24.01 -51.06
C SER A 5 -30.68 24.07 -49.55
N LYS A 6 -31.65 23.50 -48.80
CA LYS A 6 -31.58 23.39 -47.33
C LYS A 6 -30.77 22.18 -46.84
N MET A 7 -30.62 21.14 -47.66
CA MET A 7 -29.83 19.95 -47.31
C MET A 7 -28.32 20.16 -47.58
N ILE A 8 -27.95 20.96 -48.58
CA ILE A 8 -26.54 21.28 -48.88
C ILE A 8 -26.01 22.36 -47.92
N SER A 9 -26.87 23.29 -47.45
CA SER A 9 -26.52 24.27 -46.42
C SER A 9 -26.29 23.62 -45.04
N THR A 10 -26.98 22.53 -44.71
CA THR A 10 -26.77 21.79 -43.46
C THR A 10 -25.58 20.83 -43.50
N MET A 11 -25.18 20.34 -44.67
CA MET A 11 -23.99 19.49 -44.81
C MET A 11 -22.67 20.27 -44.98
N LEU A 12 -22.69 21.51 -45.47
CA LEU A 12 -21.49 22.38 -45.47
C LEU A 12 -21.24 23.09 -44.13
N LEU A 13 -22.26 23.22 -43.25
CA LEU A 13 -22.10 23.71 -41.88
C LEU A 13 -21.55 22.67 -40.90
N GLN A 14 -21.47 21.40 -41.30
CA GLN A 14 -20.92 20.30 -40.48
C GLN A 14 -19.42 20.05 -40.67
N PHE A 15 -18.77 20.67 -41.66
CA PHE A 15 -17.32 20.54 -41.87
C PHE A 15 -16.48 21.72 -41.35
N ILE A 16 -17.11 22.83 -40.93
CA ILE A 16 -16.40 24.03 -40.42
C ILE A 16 -16.41 24.10 -38.88
N PHE A 17 -17.14 23.22 -38.19
CA PHE A 17 -17.25 23.21 -36.72
C PHE A 17 -16.30 22.22 -36.00
N LEU A 18 -15.40 21.56 -36.74
CA LEU A 18 -14.54 20.50 -36.20
C LEU A 18 -13.14 20.95 -35.70
N GLY A 19 -12.86 22.25 -35.67
CA GLY A 19 -11.56 22.81 -35.25
C GLY A 19 -11.61 23.91 -34.18
N LEU A 20 -12.78 24.17 -33.57
CA LEU A 20 -13.03 25.42 -32.85
C LEU A 20 -13.53 25.23 -31.40
N THR A 21 -13.05 24.20 -30.70
CA THR A 21 -13.14 24.14 -29.22
C THR A 21 -11.80 23.93 -28.52
N LEU A 22 -10.70 23.79 -29.27
CA LEU A 22 -9.33 24.00 -28.79
C LEU A 22 -8.70 25.29 -29.34
N PHE A 23 -9.35 25.96 -30.30
CA PHE A 23 -8.86 27.21 -30.90
C PHE A 23 -9.60 28.48 -30.43
N TYR A 24 -10.66 28.37 -29.62
CA TYR A 24 -11.45 29.53 -29.12
C TYR A 24 -10.81 30.28 -27.93
N GLY A 25 -9.49 30.15 -27.75
CA GLY A 25 -8.71 31.07 -26.93
C GLY A 25 -8.23 32.32 -27.69
N ARG A 26 -8.38 32.37 -29.03
CA ARG A 26 -7.86 33.48 -29.85
C ARG A 26 -8.96 34.10 -30.72
N VAL A 27 -9.35 35.31 -30.32
CA VAL A 27 -10.08 36.35 -31.09
C VAL A 27 -11.60 36.22 -31.21
N LEU A 28 -12.30 36.36 -30.10
CA LEU A 28 -13.37 37.36 -29.93
C LEU A 28 -13.36 37.79 -28.45
N GLY A 29 -13.14 39.08 -28.21
CA GLY A 29 -13.09 39.68 -26.87
C GLY A 29 -14.42 39.56 -26.14
N SER A 30 -14.63 38.43 -25.48
CA SER A 30 -15.41 38.30 -24.26
C SER A 30 -14.46 37.68 -23.26
N ALA A 31 -14.07 38.46 -22.24
CA ALA A 31 -13.05 38.12 -21.25
C ALA A 31 -13.36 36.78 -20.54
N GLY A 32 -12.92 35.66 -21.11
CA GLY A 32 -12.65 34.45 -20.36
C GLY A 32 -11.45 34.76 -19.48
N ASN A 33 -11.67 34.89 -18.18
CA ASN A 33 -10.64 35.33 -17.25
C ASN A 33 -9.41 34.41 -17.34
N LYS A 34 -8.22 35.00 -17.49
CA LYS A 34 -6.96 34.26 -17.45
C LYS A 34 -6.86 33.46 -16.15
N TRP A 35 -6.41 32.21 -16.24
CA TRP A 35 -6.12 31.35 -15.09
C TRP A 35 -4.72 30.76 -15.21
N GLY A 36 -4.14 30.39 -14.07
CA GLY A 36 -2.84 29.74 -13.98
C GLY A 36 -2.71 28.98 -12.66
N TYR A 37 -1.46 28.70 -12.28
CA TYR A 37 -1.11 28.08 -11.00
C TYR A 37 -0.33 29.01 -10.07
N ASP A 38 -0.03 30.23 -10.53
CA ASP A 38 0.75 31.20 -9.78
C ASP A 38 -0.07 31.88 -8.68
N TYR A 39 0.61 32.61 -7.80
CA TYR A 39 -0.04 33.32 -6.69
C TYR A 39 -1.13 34.31 -7.16
N ALA A 40 -1.03 34.86 -8.38
CA ALA A 40 -1.95 35.88 -8.88
C ALA A 40 -3.23 35.30 -9.52
N ASP A 41 -3.17 34.12 -10.13
CA ASP A 41 -4.25 33.51 -10.93
C ASP A 41 -4.47 32.02 -10.63
N GLY A 42 -3.92 31.55 -9.51
CA GLY A 42 -3.94 30.16 -9.05
C GLY A 42 -5.28 29.61 -8.58
N PRO A 43 -5.34 28.30 -8.26
CA PRO A 43 -6.57 27.56 -7.93
C PRO A 43 -7.49 28.18 -6.88
N LYS A 44 -6.92 28.92 -5.93
CA LYS A 44 -7.67 29.61 -4.87
C LYS A 44 -8.61 30.69 -5.42
N PHE A 45 -8.31 31.25 -6.60
CA PHE A 45 -9.05 32.34 -7.21
C PHE A 45 -9.99 31.88 -8.34
N TRP A 46 -9.82 30.66 -8.84
CA TRP A 46 -10.65 30.14 -9.94
C TRP A 46 -12.16 30.26 -9.69
N PRO A 47 -12.73 30.02 -8.48
CA PRO A 47 -14.16 30.18 -8.24
C PRO A 47 -14.73 31.57 -8.54
N ASN A 48 -13.90 32.62 -8.52
CA ASN A 48 -14.33 34.00 -8.82
C ASN A 48 -14.72 34.17 -10.30
N SER A 49 -14.03 33.45 -11.17
CA SER A 49 -14.16 33.53 -12.63
C SER A 49 -14.88 32.33 -13.22
N TYR A 50 -14.80 31.20 -12.53
CA TYR A 50 -15.34 29.90 -12.90
C TYR A 50 -16.11 29.35 -11.70
N PRO A 51 -17.38 29.76 -11.49
CA PRO A 51 -18.12 29.44 -10.27
C PRO A 51 -18.20 27.95 -9.94
N ASN A 52 -18.22 27.08 -10.96
CA ASN A 52 -18.20 25.63 -10.80
C ASN A 52 -16.96 25.12 -10.05
N CYS A 53 -15.83 25.84 -10.07
CA CYS A 53 -14.63 25.48 -9.31
C CYS A 53 -14.83 25.57 -7.79
N GLY A 54 -15.91 26.21 -7.32
CA GLY A 54 -16.33 26.23 -5.92
C GLY A 54 -17.34 25.13 -5.54
N GLY A 55 -17.55 24.14 -6.41
CA GLY A 55 -18.48 23.04 -6.18
C GLY A 55 -18.10 22.08 -5.04
N GLN A 56 -18.96 21.09 -4.76
CA GLN A 56 -18.83 20.16 -3.63
C GLN A 56 -18.23 18.80 -4.01
N GLN A 57 -18.02 18.53 -5.28
CA GLN A 57 -17.42 17.31 -5.83
C GLN A 57 -16.16 17.65 -6.63
N GLN A 58 -15.40 18.64 -6.18
CA GLN A 58 -14.18 19.07 -6.83
C GLN A 58 -13.07 18.02 -6.71
N SER A 59 -12.22 17.97 -7.73
CA SER A 59 -11.02 17.15 -7.84
C SER A 59 -9.77 18.04 -7.93
N PRO A 60 -8.57 17.54 -7.60
CA PRO A 60 -8.27 16.18 -7.12
C PRO A 60 -8.63 15.98 -5.65
N ILE A 61 -8.50 14.75 -5.13
CA ILE A 61 -8.68 14.44 -3.69
C ILE A 61 -7.49 13.67 -3.13
N SER A 62 -7.35 13.72 -1.81
CA SER A 62 -6.54 12.74 -1.07
C SER A 62 -7.30 11.43 -0.94
N ILE A 63 -6.71 10.33 -1.42
CA ILE A 63 -7.26 8.98 -1.22
C ILE A 63 -6.74 8.47 0.12
N GLY A 64 -7.59 8.52 1.15
CA GLY A 64 -7.35 7.84 2.42
C GLY A 64 -7.58 6.35 2.24
N VAL A 65 -6.52 5.55 2.10
CA VAL A 65 -6.63 4.10 1.81
C VAL A 65 -7.39 3.35 2.92
N SER A 66 -7.38 3.85 4.15
CA SER A 66 -8.19 3.31 5.25
C SER A 66 -9.68 3.67 5.18
N GLU A 67 -10.06 4.63 4.35
CA GLU A 67 -11.41 5.16 4.20
C GLU A 67 -12.10 4.69 2.91
N VAL A 68 -11.36 4.01 2.01
CA VAL A 68 -11.94 3.48 0.77
C VAL A 68 -12.83 2.28 1.07
N VAL A 69 -13.95 2.19 0.37
CA VAL A 69 -14.91 1.10 0.49
C VAL A 69 -14.65 0.07 -0.60
N VAL A 70 -14.36 -1.16 -0.21
CA VAL A 70 -14.15 -2.25 -1.17
C VAL A 70 -15.48 -2.58 -1.85
N ASN A 71 -15.45 -2.60 -3.17
CA ASN A 71 -16.55 -3.00 -4.03
C ASN A 71 -16.08 -4.11 -4.98
N ASN A 72 -16.27 -5.36 -4.55
CA ASN A 72 -15.90 -6.56 -5.31
C ASN A 72 -16.70 -6.74 -6.62
N SER A 73 -17.73 -5.94 -6.87
CA SER A 73 -18.47 -5.93 -8.12
C SER A 73 -17.83 -5.06 -9.21
N LEU A 74 -16.78 -4.30 -8.89
CA LEU A 74 -16.05 -3.52 -9.88
C LEU A 74 -15.24 -4.44 -10.82
N PRO A 75 -15.56 -4.51 -12.12
CA PRO A 75 -14.84 -5.36 -13.06
C PRO A 75 -13.48 -4.75 -13.42
N GLN A 76 -12.64 -5.56 -14.07
CA GLN A 76 -11.42 -5.07 -14.71
C GLN A 76 -11.74 -4.19 -15.93
N PHE A 77 -10.81 -3.33 -16.32
CA PHE A 77 -10.90 -2.61 -17.59
C PHE A 77 -10.63 -3.55 -18.76
N ASN A 78 -11.28 -3.28 -19.89
CA ASN A 78 -10.94 -3.90 -21.15
C ASN A 78 -10.11 -2.91 -21.99
N PHE A 79 -8.81 -3.17 -22.08
CA PHE A 79 -7.86 -2.35 -22.83
C PHE A 79 -7.61 -2.85 -24.27
N ASP A 80 -8.32 -3.86 -24.75
CA ASP A 80 -7.99 -4.50 -26.04
C ASP A 80 -8.10 -3.53 -27.24
N HIS A 81 -9.01 -2.57 -27.16
CA HIS A 81 -9.21 -1.54 -28.19
C HIS A 81 -8.19 -0.40 -28.15
N ILE A 82 -7.34 -0.31 -27.12
CA ILE A 82 -6.26 0.68 -27.03
C ILE A 82 -4.87 0.08 -27.26
N LYS A 83 -4.77 -1.25 -27.37
CA LYS A 83 -3.55 -2.02 -27.69
C LYS A 83 -3.12 -1.95 -29.14
N ASN A 84 -4.10 -2.05 -30.06
CA ASN A 84 -3.85 -2.13 -31.49
C ASN A 84 -4.41 -0.91 -32.20
N VAL A 85 -3.59 0.12 -32.32
CA VAL A 85 -3.99 1.39 -32.92
C VAL A 85 -3.51 1.48 -34.37
N THR A 86 -4.45 1.42 -35.31
CA THR A 86 -4.21 1.75 -36.72
C THR A 86 -4.92 3.06 -37.05
N ASN A 87 -4.27 3.94 -37.82
CA ASN A 87 -4.80 5.24 -38.24
C ASN A 87 -5.13 6.22 -37.10
N LEU A 88 -4.32 6.21 -36.04
CA LEU A 88 -4.40 7.17 -34.93
C LEU A 88 -3.32 8.23 -35.08
N LYS A 89 -3.73 9.50 -35.17
CA LYS A 89 -2.83 10.66 -35.18
C LYS A 89 -2.67 11.17 -33.73
N MET A 90 -1.44 11.20 -33.25
CA MET A 90 -1.06 11.72 -31.94
C MET A 90 -0.33 13.05 -32.10
N THR A 91 -0.89 14.14 -31.58
CA THR A 91 -0.27 15.48 -31.63
C THR A 91 0.12 15.89 -30.22
N LEU A 92 1.43 15.99 -29.97
CA LEU A 92 2.01 16.53 -28.74
C LEU A 92 1.92 18.07 -28.77
N GLU A 93 1.51 18.67 -27.67
CA GLU A 93 1.33 20.12 -27.52
C GLU A 93 1.82 20.59 -26.15
N ASN A 94 2.47 21.75 -26.12
CA ASN A 94 2.60 22.55 -24.91
C ASN A 94 1.49 23.60 -24.92
N ASN A 95 0.44 23.40 -24.13
CA ASN A 95 -0.70 24.32 -24.09
C ASN A 95 -0.48 25.53 -23.14
N GLY A 96 0.76 25.71 -22.67
CA GLY A 96 1.16 26.71 -21.68
C GLY A 96 0.82 26.35 -20.23
N HIS A 97 0.13 25.24 -20.00
CA HIS A 97 -0.26 24.75 -18.69
C HIS A 97 0.23 23.33 -18.41
N SER A 98 0.47 22.52 -19.45
CA SER A 98 0.87 21.12 -19.36
C SER A 98 1.41 20.64 -20.73
N VAL A 99 2.02 19.45 -20.74
CA VAL A 99 2.27 18.67 -21.95
C VAL A 99 1.05 17.78 -22.22
N GLN A 100 0.37 17.99 -23.35
CA GLN A 100 -0.84 17.26 -23.75
C GLN A 100 -0.62 16.53 -25.08
N ILE A 101 -1.23 15.35 -25.22
CA ILE A 101 -1.26 14.59 -26.47
C ILE A 101 -2.71 14.43 -26.89
N ASP A 102 -3.06 15.03 -28.03
CA ASP A 102 -4.37 14.90 -28.66
C ASP A 102 -4.46 13.62 -29.50
N LEU A 103 -5.55 12.88 -29.31
CA LEU A 103 -5.85 11.63 -30.02
C LEU A 103 -6.91 11.88 -31.08
N LYS A 104 -6.52 11.88 -32.37
CA LYS A 104 -7.45 12.07 -33.50
C LYS A 104 -7.40 10.87 -34.43
N GLY A 105 -8.56 10.35 -34.83
CA GLY A 105 -8.66 9.20 -35.73
C GLY A 105 -9.71 8.20 -35.25
N ASN A 106 -9.42 6.91 -35.41
CA ASN A 106 -10.29 5.84 -34.92
C ASN A 106 -10.61 6.02 -33.42
N ASN A 107 -11.90 5.93 -33.07
CA ASN A 107 -12.37 6.07 -31.70
C ASN A 107 -11.74 4.99 -30.81
N LEU A 108 -10.75 5.38 -30.02
CA LEU A 108 -10.14 4.53 -29.00
C LEU A 108 -11.14 4.30 -27.86
N GLN A 109 -11.93 3.24 -28.01
CA GLN A 109 -13.02 2.91 -27.11
C GLN A 109 -12.50 2.13 -25.90
N LEU A 110 -12.89 2.56 -24.71
CA LEU A 110 -12.64 1.88 -23.45
C LEU A 110 -13.98 1.41 -22.86
N THR A 111 -13.99 0.18 -22.36
CA THR A 111 -15.11 -0.40 -21.63
C THR A 111 -14.62 -1.11 -20.37
N GLY A 112 -15.54 -1.53 -19.50
CA GLY A 112 -15.19 -2.20 -18.25
C GLY A 112 -14.89 -1.21 -17.12
N GLY A 113 -14.19 -1.66 -16.09
CA GLY A 113 -13.88 -0.83 -14.91
C GLY A 113 -15.11 -0.32 -14.15
N GLY A 114 -16.30 -0.85 -14.41
CA GLY A 114 -17.57 -0.37 -13.84
C GLY A 114 -18.01 0.99 -14.39
N LEU A 115 -17.50 1.43 -15.55
CA LEU A 115 -17.98 2.63 -16.23
C LEU A 115 -19.37 2.40 -16.86
N PRO A 116 -20.28 3.38 -16.83
CA PRO A 116 -21.65 3.24 -17.34
C PRO A 116 -21.73 3.42 -18.86
N GLY A 117 -21.04 2.56 -19.61
CA GLY A 117 -21.04 2.52 -21.07
C GLY A 117 -19.65 2.51 -21.69
N THR A 118 -19.61 2.87 -22.96
CA THR A 118 -18.37 2.99 -23.74
C THR A 118 -17.88 4.42 -23.71
N TYR A 119 -16.57 4.59 -23.54
CA TYR A 119 -15.91 5.88 -23.49
C TYR A 119 -14.84 5.97 -24.57
N ASN A 120 -14.77 7.08 -25.29
CA ASN A 120 -13.73 7.34 -26.28
C ASN A 120 -12.60 8.15 -25.63
N ALA A 121 -11.35 7.73 -25.78
CA ALA A 121 -10.20 8.53 -25.36
C ALA A 121 -10.03 9.75 -26.28
N GLU A 122 -9.94 10.94 -25.68
CA GLU A 122 -9.82 12.23 -26.41
C GLU A 122 -8.37 12.74 -26.38
N GLN A 123 -7.76 12.71 -25.19
CA GLN A 123 -6.41 13.20 -24.96
C GLN A 123 -5.80 12.53 -23.71
N PHE A 124 -4.49 12.65 -23.56
CA PHE A 124 -3.85 12.50 -22.26
C PHE A 124 -2.84 13.61 -21.99
N HIS A 125 -2.59 13.94 -20.73
CA HIS A 125 -1.68 15.00 -20.32
C HIS A 125 -1.01 14.69 -18.99
N PHE A 126 -0.02 15.51 -18.62
CA PHE A 126 0.82 15.30 -17.44
C PHE A 126 0.72 16.48 -16.47
N HIS A 127 0.83 16.19 -15.18
CA HIS A 127 1.08 17.17 -14.13
C HIS A 127 2.37 16.79 -13.42
N TRP A 128 3.25 17.74 -13.13
CA TRP A 128 4.52 17.50 -12.45
C TRP A 128 4.92 18.64 -11.52
N GLY A 129 5.77 18.32 -10.56
CA GLY A 129 6.27 19.28 -9.58
C GLY A 129 7.71 19.66 -9.84
N SER A 130 8.13 20.70 -9.14
CA SER A 130 9.52 21.16 -9.13
C SER A 130 10.49 20.16 -8.47
N GLU A 131 9.98 19.19 -7.72
CA GLU A 131 10.76 18.27 -6.86
C GLU A 131 10.16 16.86 -6.88
N ASP A 132 10.94 15.85 -6.52
CA ASP A 132 10.52 14.43 -6.61
C ASP A 132 9.40 14.03 -5.64
N LYS A 133 9.11 14.86 -4.64
CA LYS A 133 8.12 14.57 -3.59
C LYS A 133 6.77 15.25 -3.82
N ARG A 134 6.59 15.96 -4.94
CA ARG A 134 5.36 16.71 -5.27
C ARG A 134 5.19 16.83 -6.79
N GLY A 135 3.96 17.00 -7.26
CA GLY A 135 3.67 17.09 -8.69
C GLY A 135 2.37 16.45 -9.13
N SER A 136 1.99 15.34 -8.52
CA SER A 136 0.70 14.70 -8.77
C SER A 136 -0.46 15.53 -8.21
N GLU A 137 -1.57 15.59 -8.92
CA GLU A 137 -2.79 16.24 -8.43
C GLU A 137 -3.40 15.42 -7.28
N HIS A 138 -3.59 14.12 -7.48
CA HIS A 138 -4.03 13.20 -6.46
C HIS A 138 -2.89 12.87 -5.52
N ASN A 139 -3.25 12.56 -4.27
CA ASN A 139 -2.30 12.05 -3.30
C ASN A 139 -2.90 10.81 -2.61
N ILE A 140 -2.06 9.90 -2.14
CA ILE A 140 -2.47 8.68 -1.43
C ILE A 140 -2.04 8.82 0.03
N ASN A 141 -2.99 8.82 0.96
CA ASN A 141 -2.77 9.09 2.38
C ASN A 141 -1.97 10.40 2.63
N GLY A 142 -2.22 11.43 1.83
CA GLY A 142 -1.47 12.70 1.89
C GLY A 142 -0.09 12.68 1.20
N LYS A 143 0.41 11.53 0.71
CA LYS A 143 1.65 11.44 -0.07
C LYS A 143 1.39 11.85 -1.52
N GLN A 144 2.01 12.95 -1.93
CA GLN A 144 2.07 13.39 -3.33
C GLN A 144 3.24 12.69 -4.06
N TYR A 145 3.16 12.65 -5.37
CA TYR A 145 4.11 11.97 -6.26
C TYR A 145 4.74 12.97 -7.24
N PRO A 146 5.90 12.68 -7.84
CA PRO A 146 6.62 13.61 -8.72
C PRO A 146 5.82 14.04 -9.96
N MET A 147 4.98 13.16 -10.48
CA MET A 147 4.19 13.39 -11.69
C MET A 147 2.90 12.53 -11.67
N GLU A 148 1.89 12.97 -12.42
CA GLU A 148 0.66 12.23 -12.67
C GLU A 148 0.23 12.39 -14.13
N MET A 149 -0.18 11.29 -14.76
CA MET A 149 -0.75 11.31 -16.12
C MET A 149 -2.26 11.09 -16.04
N HIS A 150 -3.01 11.91 -16.77
CA HIS A 150 -4.45 11.78 -16.94
C HIS A 150 -4.80 11.40 -18.37
N VAL A 151 -5.48 10.27 -18.54
CA VAL A 151 -6.13 9.91 -19.82
C VAL A 151 -7.59 10.32 -19.74
N VAL A 152 -7.99 11.27 -20.56
CA VAL A 152 -9.34 11.85 -20.57
C VAL A 152 -10.20 11.15 -21.62
N LEU A 153 -11.33 10.62 -21.17
CA LEU A 153 -12.31 9.97 -22.02
C LEU A 153 -13.69 10.61 -21.90
N TYR A 154 -14.48 10.55 -22.98
CA TYR A 154 -15.86 10.98 -22.97
C TYR A 154 -16.81 9.85 -23.32
N ASN A 155 -17.99 9.86 -22.71
CA ASN A 155 -19.04 8.88 -22.94
C ASN A 155 -19.54 9.00 -24.39
N SER A 156 -19.41 7.92 -25.15
CA SER A 156 -19.72 7.87 -26.58
C SER A 156 -21.20 8.23 -26.87
N ASN A 157 -22.10 8.09 -25.90
CA ASN A 157 -23.51 8.45 -26.02
C ASN A 157 -23.74 9.96 -26.23
N HIS A 158 -22.74 10.81 -25.97
CA HIS A 158 -22.81 12.25 -26.23
C HIS A 158 -22.29 12.65 -27.63
N GLY A 159 -21.81 11.68 -28.42
CA GLY A 159 -21.30 11.86 -29.78
C GLY A 159 -19.90 12.47 -29.81
N VAL A 160 -19.74 13.68 -29.29
CA VAL A 160 -18.48 14.44 -29.25
C VAL A 160 -18.15 14.89 -27.84
N PHE A 161 -16.84 15.05 -27.55
CA PHE A 161 -16.30 15.45 -26.26
C PHE A 161 -17.00 16.70 -25.67
N SER A 162 -17.23 17.73 -26.49
CA SER A 162 -17.85 19.00 -26.05
C SER A 162 -19.24 18.84 -25.45
N ASN A 163 -20.02 17.87 -25.93
CA ASN A 163 -21.38 17.61 -25.43
C ASN A 163 -21.38 16.90 -24.07
N ALA A 164 -20.28 16.23 -23.73
CA ALA A 164 -20.13 15.45 -22.51
C ALA A 164 -19.56 16.28 -21.34
N LEU A 165 -18.85 17.37 -21.63
CA LEU A 165 -18.07 18.19 -20.68
C LEU A 165 -18.80 18.53 -19.37
N ASN A 166 -20.09 18.85 -19.42
CA ASN A 166 -20.88 19.26 -18.25
C ASN A 166 -21.98 18.26 -17.85
N LYS A 167 -21.91 17.03 -18.37
CA LYS A 167 -22.89 15.98 -18.06
C LYS A 167 -22.33 15.10 -16.95
N THR A 168 -23.12 14.81 -15.94
CA THR A 168 -22.72 13.87 -14.87
C THR A 168 -22.40 12.51 -15.48
N GLY A 169 -21.16 12.02 -15.29
CA GLY A 169 -20.69 10.80 -15.95
C GLY A 169 -20.50 10.94 -17.46
N GLY A 170 -20.46 12.18 -17.96
CA GLY A 170 -20.10 12.47 -19.34
C GLY A 170 -18.63 12.21 -19.61
N LEU A 171 -17.78 12.36 -18.58
CA LEU A 171 -16.34 12.12 -18.68
C LEU A 171 -15.91 10.98 -17.74
N ALA A 172 -14.90 10.24 -18.15
CA ALA A 172 -14.12 9.36 -17.29
C ALA A 172 -12.65 9.74 -17.43
N VAL A 173 -11.91 9.75 -16.32
CA VAL A 173 -10.47 10.01 -16.34
C VAL A 173 -9.74 8.87 -15.66
N LEU A 174 -8.76 8.31 -16.37
CA LEU A 174 -7.80 7.37 -15.80
C LEU A 174 -6.57 8.14 -15.34
N ALA A 175 -6.19 7.97 -14.09
CA ALA A 175 -5.06 8.65 -13.47
C ALA A 175 -3.98 7.64 -13.09
N PHE A 176 -2.75 7.95 -13.46
CA PHE A 176 -1.57 7.13 -13.18
C PHE A 176 -0.52 8.01 -12.49
N LEU A 177 -0.16 7.64 -11.28
CA LEU A 177 0.88 8.33 -10.50
C LEU A 177 2.26 7.80 -10.92
N PHE A 178 3.27 8.67 -10.89
CA PHE A 178 4.65 8.31 -11.23
C PHE A 178 5.51 8.12 -9.98
N GLU A 179 6.53 7.27 -10.05
CA GLU A 179 7.62 7.20 -9.08
C GLU A 179 8.97 7.26 -9.78
N ILE A 180 9.95 7.92 -9.15
CA ILE A 180 11.31 7.99 -9.69
C ILE A 180 11.97 6.61 -9.54
N GLY A 181 12.55 6.11 -10.63
CA GLY A 181 13.26 4.85 -10.67
C GLY A 181 14.09 4.68 -11.94
N GLU A 182 13.99 3.51 -12.55
CA GLU A 182 14.70 3.20 -13.79
C GLU A 182 14.14 3.94 -15.01
N THR A 183 14.97 4.10 -16.05
CA THR A 183 14.55 4.74 -17.30
C THR A 183 13.45 3.92 -17.96
N ASN A 184 12.34 4.59 -18.27
CA ASN A 184 11.20 3.97 -18.90
C ASN A 184 11.14 4.30 -20.40
N HIS A 185 11.60 3.35 -21.21
CA HIS A 185 11.71 3.51 -22.66
C HIS A 185 10.36 3.67 -23.37
N HIS A 186 9.23 3.38 -22.72
CA HIS A 186 7.91 3.63 -23.29
C HIS A 186 7.61 5.12 -23.46
N PHE A 187 8.35 6.00 -22.76
CA PHE A 187 8.19 7.46 -22.86
C PHE A 187 9.18 8.12 -23.83
N ASP A 188 10.08 7.37 -24.48
CA ASP A 188 11.15 7.92 -25.31
C ASP A 188 10.61 8.77 -26.49
N GLU A 189 9.49 8.34 -27.10
CA GLU A 189 8.84 9.08 -28.18
C GLU A 189 8.34 10.46 -27.70
N ILE A 190 7.73 10.53 -26.52
CA ILE A 190 7.23 11.80 -25.93
C ILE A 190 8.43 12.67 -25.54
N ILE A 191 9.38 12.10 -24.80
CA ILE A 191 10.50 12.81 -24.19
C ILE A 191 11.44 13.40 -25.25
N SER A 192 11.71 12.67 -26.33
CA SER A 192 12.53 13.16 -27.44
C SER A 192 11.91 14.34 -28.19
N HIS A 193 10.59 14.55 -28.07
CA HIS A 193 9.85 15.63 -28.72
C HIS A 193 9.62 16.85 -27.82
N LEU A 194 9.95 16.81 -26.53
CA LEU A 194 9.75 17.94 -25.61
C LEU A 194 10.46 19.21 -26.09
N THR A 195 11.68 19.09 -26.61
CA THR A 195 12.42 20.23 -27.18
C THR A 195 11.74 20.88 -28.39
N LYS A 196 10.87 20.16 -29.12
CA LYS A 196 10.09 20.69 -30.24
C LYS A 196 8.82 21.42 -29.79
N ILE A 197 8.45 21.28 -28.51
CA ILE A 197 7.30 21.93 -27.90
C ILE A 197 7.71 22.77 -26.67
N SER A 198 8.87 23.40 -26.75
CA SER A 198 9.46 24.10 -25.60
C SER A 198 8.60 25.26 -25.13
N HIS A 199 7.82 25.90 -26.02
CA HIS A 199 7.05 27.09 -25.70
C HIS A 199 5.55 26.88 -25.90
N LYS A 200 4.78 27.78 -25.28
CA LYS A 200 3.32 27.74 -25.33
C LYS A 200 2.80 27.81 -26.77
N ASP A 201 1.81 26.96 -27.05
CA ASP A 201 1.14 26.73 -28.33
C ASP A 201 2.04 26.08 -29.41
N ASP A 202 3.20 25.54 -29.02
CA ASP A 202 3.99 24.67 -29.89
C ASP A 202 3.37 23.28 -30.01
N HIS A 203 3.53 22.66 -31.19
CA HIS A 203 3.02 21.32 -31.47
C HIS A 203 4.03 20.45 -32.22
N ALA A 204 4.02 19.15 -31.94
CA ALA A 204 4.78 18.14 -32.67
C ALA A 204 3.92 16.91 -32.97
N LEU A 205 4.14 16.29 -34.14
CA LEU A 205 3.52 15.01 -34.48
C LEU A 205 4.38 13.88 -33.90
N LEU A 206 3.75 12.95 -33.18
CA LEU A 206 4.41 11.74 -32.68
C LEU A 206 4.18 10.56 -33.62
N ASN A 207 5.10 9.60 -33.60
CA ASN A 207 4.85 8.27 -34.08
C ASN A 207 3.74 7.62 -33.25
N THR A 208 2.83 6.91 -33.90
CA THR A 208 1.74 6.22 -33.21
C THR A 208 2.28 5.07 -32.35
N PHE A 209 1.91 5.02 -31.08
CA PHE A 209 2.18 3.91 -30.16
C PHE A 209 0.90 3.44 -29.45
N ALA A 210 0.93 2.22 -28.91
CA ALA A 210 -0.19 1.69 -28.13
C ALA A 210 -0.32 2.44 -26.81
N LEU A 211 -1.51 2.98 -26.50
CA LEU A 211 -1.68 3.83 -25.32
C LEU A 211 -1.43 3.07 -24.01
N ASP A 212 -1.79 1.79 -23.96
CA ASP A 212 -1.55 0.95 -22.78
C ASP A 212 -0.07 0.61 -22.56
N SER A 213 0.81 0.85 -23.53
CA SER A 213 2.26 0.73 -23.32
C SER A 213 2.81 1.76 -22.32
N LEU A 214 2.08 2.85 -22.06
CA LEU A 214 2.42 3.84 -21.04
C LEU A 214 1.94 3.43 -19.64
N PHE A 215 1.09 2.40 -19.52
CA PHE A 215 0.47 2.03 -18.25
C PHE A 215 1.37 1.08 -17.45
N PRO A 216 1.24 1.02 -16.11
CA PRO A 216 1.94 0.04 -15.30
C PRO A 216 1.55 -1.39 -15.71
N HIS A 217 2.50 -2.33 -15.67
CA HIS A 217 2.31 -3.72 -16.10
C HIS A 217 1.11 -4.43 -15.45
N ASP A 218 0.74 -4.04 -14.22
CA ASP A 218 -0.37 -4.61 -13.46
C ASP A 218 -1.44 -3.56 -13.12
N ALA A 219 -2.13 -2.98 -14.10
CA ALA A 219 -3.24 -2.04 -13.91
C ALA A 219 -4.55 -2.71 -13.40
N GLY A 220 -4.44 -3.66 -12.48
CA GLY A 220 -5.56 -4.47 -12.00
C GLY A 220 -6.30 -3.90 -10.80
N VAL A 221 -5.69 -2.98 -10.05
CA VAL A 221 -6.25 -2.40 -8.82
C VAL A 221 -6.35 -0.89 -8.97
N TYR A 222 -7.53 -0.34 -8.65
CA TYR A 222 -7.80 1.08 -8.76
C TYR A 222 -8.77 1.58 -7.69
N TYR A 223 -8.72 2.88 -7.45
CA TYR A 223 -9.69 3.65 -6.68
C TYR A 223 -10.64 4.37 -7.63
N ARG A 224 -11.90 4.54 -7.22
CA ARG A 224 -12.96 5.13 -8.03
C ARG A 224 -13.78 6.12 -7.21
N TYR A 225 -14.03 7.30 -7.76
CA TYR A 225 -14.91 8.30 -7.16
C TYR A 225 -15.51 9.23 -8.24
N TYR A 226 -16.60 9.91 -7.89
CA TYR A 226 -17.19 10.97 -8.73
C TYR A 226 -16.55 12.32 -8.39
N GLY A 227 -16.10 13.04 -9.40
CA GLY A 227 -15.36 14.28 -9.21
C GLY A 227 -15.55 15.28 -10.34
N SER A 228 -14.57 16.18 -10.48
CA SER A 228 -14.57 17.25 -11.46
C SER A 228 -13.36 17.18 -12.39
N LEU A 229 -13.37 18.02 -13.43
CA LEU A 229 -12.13 18.48 -14.04
C LEU A 229 -11.28 19.18 -12.98
N THR A 230 -9.97 19.02 -13.05
CA THR A 230 -9.00 19.63 -12.12
C THR A 230 -8.49 20.99 -12.59
N THR A 231 -8.97 21.45 -13.74
CA THR A 231 -8.72 22.79 -14.28
C THR A 231 -10.06 23.48 -14.62
N PRO A 232 -10.08 24.81 -14.73
CA PRO A 232 -11.28 25.53 -15.16
C PRO A 232 -11.84 25.00 -16.48
N PRO A 233 -13.17 24.83 -16.61
CA PRO A 233 -14.22 25.35 -15.72
C PRO A 233 -14.62 24.39 -14.59
N CYS A 234 -13.84 23.37 -14.24
CA CYS A 234 -14.05 22.48 -13.10
C CYS A 234 -15.43 21.78 -13.02
N TYR A 235 -16.01 21.39 -14.17
CA TYR A 235 -17.29 20.70 -14.20
C TYR A 235 -17.23 19.39 -13.39
N GLU A 236 -18.22 19.16 -12.52
CA GLU A 236 -18.41 17.93 -11.73
C GLU A 236 -19.03 16.80 -12.58
N SER A 237 -18.38 16.50 -13.70
CA SER A 237 -18.84 15.57 -14.73
C SER A 237 -18.03 14.27 -14.81
N VAL A 238 -16.99 14.14 -13.97
CA VAL A 238 -15.92 13.16 -14.15
C VAL A 238 -16.10 11.93 -13.24
N ILE A 239 -15.99 10.75 -13.83
CA ILE A 239 -15.77 9.48 -13.10
C ILE A 239 -14.27 9.19 -13.05
N TRP A 240 -13.67 9.41 -11.90
CA TRP A 240 -12.22 9.23 -11.71
C TRP A 240 -11.86 7.78 -11.43
N THR A 241 -10.76 7.32 -12.03
CA THR A 241 -10.14 6.02 -11.77
C THR A 241 -8.67 6.23 -11.52
N ILE A 242 -8.20 6.05 -10.29
CA ILE A 242 -6.79 6.21 -9.92
C ILE A 242 -6.19 4.82 -9.75
N PHE A 243 -5.24 4.46 -10.61
CA PHE A 243 -4.59 3.16 -10.54
C PHE A 243 -3.61 3.11 -9.36
N LYS A 244 -3.60 1.98 -8.64
CA LYS A 244 -2.77 1.80 -7.45
C LYS A 244 -1.29 1.66 -7.80
N ASN A 245 -0.99 0.98 -8.92
CA ASN A 245 0.38 0.79 -9.37
C ASN A 245 0.85 2.04 -10.11
N HIS A 246 2.10 2.41 -9.87
CA HIS A 246 2.69 3.64 -10.39
C HIS A 246 3.48 3.36 -11.67
N ILE A 247 3.59 4.39 -12.51
CA ILE A 247 4.50 4.40 -13.65
C ILE A 247 5.89 4.75 -13.13
N ILE A 248 6.90 3.96 -13.48
CA ILE A 248 8.28 4.29 -13.16
C ILE A 248 8.84 5.20 -14.26
N ILE A 249 9.56 6.26 -13.88
CA ILE A 249 10.27 7.18 -14.79
C ILE A 249 11.62 7.55 -14.15
N SER A 250 12.68 7.76 -14.94
CA SER A 250 13.96 8.18 -14.36
C SER A 250 14.01 9.67 -14.05
N GLU A 251 14.94 10.06 -13.17
CA GLU A 251 15.21 11.46 -12.84
C GLU A 251 15.54 12.28 -14.09
N GLU A 252 16.38 11.75 -14.99
CA GLU A 252 16.71 12.40 -16.26
C GLU A 252 15.47 12.63 -17.14
N GLN A 253 14.54 11.68 -17.15
CA GLN A 253 13.33 11.77 -17.96
C GLN A 253 12.36 12.83 -17.44
N ILE A 254 12.14 12.90 -16.12
CA ILE A 254 11.26 13.94 -15.54
C ILE A 254 11.90 15.33 -15.58
N ASP A 255 13.23 15.44 -15.48
CA ASP A 255 13.93 16.72 -15.56
C ASP A 255 13.75 17.38 -16.93
N LYS A 256 13.52 16.59 -17.99
CA LYS A 256 13.15 17.15 -19.30
C LYS A 256 11.79 17.84 -19.27
N PHE A 257 10.81 17.33 -18.54
CA PHE A 257 9.55 18.05 -18.32
C PHE A 257 9.75 19.33 -17.50
N ARG A 258 10.60 19.26 -16.46
CA ARG A 258 10.87 20.40 -15.57
C ARG A 258 11.63 21.54 -16.23
N HIS A 259 12.49 21.25 -17.20
CA HIS A 259 13.48 22.23 -17.71
C HIS A 259 13.45 22.46 -19.23
N GLN A 260 12.64 21.72 -19.99
CA GLN A 260 12.53 21.90 -21.45
C GLN A 260 11.17 22.42 -21.91
N VAL A 261 10.22 22.63 -20.99
CA VAL A 261 8.86 23.06 -21.33
C VAL A 261 8.51 24.30 -20.53
N HIS A 262 8.16 25.38 -21.21
CA HIS A 262 7.95 26.70 -20.65
C HIS A 262 6.50 27.16 -20.84
N ARG A 263 5.95 27.88 -19.86
CA ARG A 263 4.55 28.36 -19.83
C ARG A 263 4.30 29.56 -20.75
N ASN A 264 5.36 30.18 -21.25
CA ASN A 264 5.34 31.40 -22.04
C ASN A 264 5.57 31.16 -23.53
N TYR A 265 5.32 32.19 -24.33
CA TYR A 265 5.67 32.22 -25.74
C TYR A 265 7.19 32.37 -25.93
N ALA A 266 7.71 31.90 -27.07
CA ALA A 266 9.13 31.92 -27.42
C ALA A 266 9.77 33.33 -27.49
N ASN A 267 8.95 34.39 -27.55
CA ASN A 267 9.40 35.78 -27.53
C ASN A 267 9.45 36.41 -26.13
N GLU A 268 9.16 35.64 -25.08
CA GLU A 268 9.22 36.06 -23.68
C GLU A 268 10.40 35.41 -22.96
N THR A 269 10.72 35.88 -21.75
CA THR A 269 11.68 35.20 -20.88
C THR A 269 11.12 33.85 -20.44
N ASP A 270 11.93 32.81 -20.62
CA ASP A 270 11.56 31.44 -20.28
C ASP A 270 11.19 31.28 -18.82
N ARG A 271 10.05 30.63 -18.62
CA ARG A 271 9.46 30.29 -17.33
C ARG A 271 8.98 28.85 -17.42
N ASP A 272 9.74 27.95 -16.82
CA ASP A 272 9.42 26.54 -16.77
C ASP A 272 7.98 26.30 -16.29
N ILE A 273 7.32 25.33 -16.92
CA ILE A 273 6.11 24.74 -16.36
C ILE A 273 6.56 23.93 -15.15
N SER A 274 6.11 24.34 -13.97
CA SER A 274 6.46 23.72 -12.71
C SER A 274 5.31 23.89 -11.74
N ASP A 275 5.03 22.84 -10.98
CA ASP A 275 3.90 22.74 -10.04
C ASP A 275 2.55 23.06 -10.71
N ASP A 276 2.34 22.48 -11.88
CA ASP A 276 1.15 22.66 -12.71
C ASP A 276 -0.05 21.81 -12.23
N TYR A 277 -0.16 21.61 -10.92
CA TYR A 277 -1.19 20.79 -10.28
C TYR A 277 -2.10 21.62 -9.38
N ARG A 278 -3.39 21.26 -9.35
CA ARG A 278 -4.37 21.81 -8.41
C ARG A 278 -4.18 21.15 -7.03
N PRO A 279 -4.23 21.92 -5.91
CA PRO A 279 -4.24 21.33 -4.57
C PRO A 279 -5.43 20.38 -4.36
N VAL A 280 -5.27 19.40 -3.46
CA VAL A 280 -6.36 18.49 -3.09
C VAL A 280 -7.58 19.22 -2.52
N GLN A 281 -8.75 18.79 -2.96
CA GLN A 281 -10.06 19.31 -2.61
C GLN A 281 -10.69 18.44 -1.52
N ARG A 282 -11.68 19.00 -0.81
CA ARG A 282 -12.39 18.26 0.24
C ARG A 282 -13.17 17.09 -0.35
N LEU A 283 -13.09 15.93 0.30
CA LEU A 283 -13.87 14.75 -0.10
C LEU A 283 -15.39 14.99 0.05
N ASN A 284 -15.78 15.80 1.05
CA ASN A 284 -17.16 16.05 1.43
C ASN A 284 -17.91 14.72 1.69
N ASN A 285 -19.11 14.54 1.14
CA ASN A 285 -19.93 13.34 1.38
C ASN A 285 -19.67 12.21 0.36
N ARG A 286 -18.63 12.33 -0.47
CA ARG A 286 -18.32 11.33 -1.50
C ARG A 286 -17.64 10.13 -0.89
N VAL A 287 -17.94 8.96 -1.44
CA VAL A 287 -17.27 7.70 -1.08
C VAL A 287 -16.27 7.36 -2.18
N VAL A 288 -15.05 7.05 -1.77
CA VAL A 288 -14.06 6.43 -2.66
C VAL A 288 -14.22 4.92 -2.55
N ILE A 289 -14.38 4.23 -3.68
CA ILE A 289 -14.47 2.77 -3.72
C ILE A 289 -13.22 2.16 -4.37
N THR A 290 -12.91 0.91 -4.07
CA THR A 290 -11.81 0.17 -4.73
C THR A 290 -12.25 -1.23 -5.15
N ASN A 291 -11.64 -1.78 -6.18
CA ASN A 291 -11.95 -3.11 -6.70
C ASN A 291 -11.14 -4.25 -6.07
N ALA A 292 -10.29 -3.97 -5.08
CA ALA A 292 -9.52 -4.98 -4.36
C ALA A 292 -9.40 -4.66 -2.86
N GLU A 293 -9.41 -5.70 -2.02
CA GLU A 293 -9.01 -5.59 -0.62
C GLU A 293 -7.49 -5.41 -0.53
N GLU A 294 -6.99 -4.59 0.40
CA GLU A 294 -5.55 -4.49 0.62
C GLU A 294 -5.02 -5.78 1.26
N GLY A 295 -4.50 -6.66 0.41
CA GLY A 295 -3.82 -7.90 0.75
C GLY A 295 -4.16 -8.95 -0.30
N LEU A 296 -3.14 -9.55 -0.92
CA LEU A 296 -3.20 -10.63 -1.95
C LEU A 296 -3.25 -10.15 -3.42
N TYR A 297 -2.11 -9.67 -3.93
CA TYR A 297 -1.73 -9.95 -5.33
C TYR A 297 -0.43 -10.79 -5.30
N TYR A 298 -0.60 -12.09 -5.10
CA TYR A 298 0.31 -13.09 -5.66
C TYR A 298 -0.50 -13.88 -6.67
N ASN A 299 -0.11 -13.76 -7.95
CA ASN A 299 -0.48 -14.59 -9.10
C ASN A 299 -1.77 -15.41 -8.99
N ASN A 300 -2.87 -14.90 -9.53
CA ASN A 300 -4.03 -15.74 -9.84
C ASN A 300 -4.39 -15.63 -11.33
N PHE A 301 -3.98 -16.65 -12.08
CA PHE A 301 -4.66 -17.06 -13.30
C PHE A 301 -6.15 -17.28 -12.97
N LYS A 302 -7.03 -16.47 -13.56
CA LYS A 302 -8.48 -16.69 -13.50
C LYS A 302 -8.86 -17.83 -14.43
N ILE A 303 -9.36 -18.94 -13.88
CA ILE A 303 -10.20 -19.90 -14.60
C ILE A 303 -11.65 -19.54 -14.30
N ASN A 304 -12.41 -19.15 -15.33
CA ASN A 304 -13.85 -18.91 -15.24
C ASN A 304 -14.60 -20.23 -15.01
N LEU A 305 -15.49 -20.27 -14.01
CA LEU A 305 -16.46 -21.36 -13.83
C LEU A 305 -17.85 -20.90 -14.32
N PRO A 306 -18.49 -21.60 -15.29
CA PRO A 306 -19.89 -21.35 -15.63
C PRO A 306 -20.83 -22.26 -14.82
N PHE A 307 -21.89 -21.65 -14.28
CA PHE A 307 -23.30 -22.07 -14.26
C PHE A 307 -23.73 -23.54 -13.98
N ASN A 308 -22.89 -24.45 -13.47
CA ASN A 308 -23.27 -25.86 -13.27
C ASN A 308 -23.46 -26.30 -11.80
N PHE A 309 -23.39 -25.38 -10.84
CA PHE A 309 -23.55 -25.73 -9.42
C PHE A 309 -24.97 -26.21 -9.06
N TYR A 310 -26.00 -25.72 -9.74
CA TYR A 310 -27.40 -26.10 -9.47
C TYR A 310 -27.82 -27.43 -10.11
N PHE A 311 -27.11 -27.91 -11.15
CA PHE A 311 -27.43 -29.19 -11.80
C PHE A 311 -26.92 -30.40 -11.00
N MET A 312 -25.81 -30.24 -10.28
CA MET A 312 -25.21 -31.32 -9.47
C MET A 312 -25.96 -31.61 -8.17
N VAL A 313 -26.61 -30.60 -7.57
CA VAL A 313 -27.41 -30.77 -6.34
C VAL A 313 -28.70 -31.55 -6.63
N LEU A 314 -29.28 -31.38 -7.82
CA LEU A 314 -30.48 -32.12 -8.24
C LEU A 314 -30.18 -33.62 -8.46
N LEU A 315 -29.03 -33.96 -9.05
CA LEU A 315 -28.58 -35.34 -9.24
C LEU A 315 -28.27 -36.04 -7.91
N PHE A 316 -27.73 -35.32 -6.92
CA PHE A 316 -27.43 -35.88 -5.60
C PHE A 316 -28.69 -36.23 -4.79
N LEU A 317 -29.79 -35.48 -4.99
CA LEU A 317 -31.08 -35.77 -4.35
C LEU A 317 -31.80 -36.96 -5.02
N VAL A 318 -31.68 -37.11 -6.35
CA VAL A 318 -32.26 -38.24 -7.09
C VAL A 318 -31.50 -39.55 -6.82
N CYS A 319 -30.19 -39.51 -6.57
CA CYS A 319 -29.39 -40.71 -6.25
C CYS A 319 -29.57 -41.24 -4.81
N ARG A 320 -30.28 -40.55 -3.92
CA ARG A 320 -30.48 -41.00 -2.52
C ARG A 320 -31.70 -41.89 -2.29
N SER A 321 -32.59 -42.06 -3.28
CA SER A 321 -33.66 -43.07 -3.21
C SER A 321 -33.17 -44.41 -3.78
N LYS A 322 -32.48 -45.20 -2.96
CA LYS A 322 -32.15 -46.59 -3.32
C LYS A 322 -33.39 -47.48 -3.22
N LYS A 323 -33.98 -47.83 -4.37
CA LYS A 323 -34.50 -49.17 -4.69
C LYS A 323 -34.67 -49.26 -6.20
N LEU A 324 -34.10 -50.32 -6.80
CA LEU A 324 -34.02 -50.68 -8.23
C LEU A 324 -32.81 -50.13 -9.00
N ALA A 325 -31.70 -50.87 -8.96
CA ALA A 325 -30.79 -51.04 -10.11
C ALA A 325 -29.70 -52.10 -9.82
N ARG A 326 -30.09 -53.31 -9.37
CA ARG A 326 -29.22 -54.50 -9.48
C ARG A 326 -29.46 -55.06 -10.88
N GLY A 327 -28.68 -54.62 -11.86
CA GLY A 327 -28.75 -55.11 -13.23
C GLY A 327 -27.90 -54.36 -14.25
N PHE A 328 -27.52 -53.12 -13.96
CA PHE A 328 -26.80 -52.27 -14.94
C PHE A 328 -25.27 -52.23 -14.75
N PHE A 329 -24.76 -52.72 -13.61
CA PHE A 329 -23.37 -52.49 -13.17
C PHE A 329 -22.34 -53.55 -13.60
N LEU A 330 -22.59 -54.31 -14.67
CA LEU A 330 -21.64 -55.30 -15.19
C LEU A 330 -21.12 -55.02 -16.61
N LYS A 331 -21.30 -53.81 -17.17
CA LYS A 331 -20.77 -53.48 -18.50
C LYS A 331 -19.82 -52.29 -18.62
N HIS A 332 -19.51 -51.56 -17.54
CA HIS A 332 -18.65 -50.37 -17.62
C HIS A 332 -17.62 -50.27 -16.48
N TYR A 333 -16.98 -51.39 -16.13
CA TYR A 333 -15.99 -51.47 -15.04
C TYR A 333 -14.67 -50.72 -15.33
N SER A 334 -14.40 -50.34 -16.60
CA SER A 334 -13.15 -49.65 -17.00
C SER A 334 -13.16 -48.12 -16.79
N TRP A 335 -14.34 -47.49 -16.67
CA TRP A 335 -14.44 -46.02 -16.54
C TRP A 335 -14.56 -45.53 -15.09
N ILE A 336 -14.97 -46.40 -14.17
CA ILE A 336 -15.24 -46.05 -12.77
C ILE A 336 -13.95 -45.98 -11.93
N GLN A 337 -12.88 -46.68 -12.32
CA GLN A 337 -11.59 -46.60 -11.61
C GLN A 337 -10.82 -45.29 -11.86
N MET A 338 -11.02 -44.62 -13.00
CA MET A 338 -10.38 -43.33 -13.30
C MET A 338 -10.99 -42.14 -12.54
N LEU A 339 -12.26 -42.25 -12.13
CA LEU A 339 -13.00 -41.18 -11.43
C LEU A 339 -12.81 -41.23 -9.90
N LEU A 340 -12.51 -42.41 -9.33
CA LEU A 340 -12.32 -42.57 -7.89
C LEU A 340 -10.89 -42.24 -7.42
N GLY A 341 -9.88 -42.38 -8.30
CA GLY A 341 -8.49 -41.95 -8.00
C GLY A 341 -8.31 -40.43 -7.99
N SER A 342 -9.09 -39.70 -8.78
CA SER A 342 -9.02 -38.23 -8.88
C SER A 342 -9.85 -37.49 -7.82
N SER A 343 -10.90 -38.13 -7.27
CA SER A 343 -11.69 -37.54 -6.16
C SER A 343 -10.96 -37.53 -4.81
N CYS A 344 -10.07 -38.49 -4.53
CA CYS A 344 -9.29 -38.47 -3.27
C CYS A 344 -8.25 -37.35 -3.24
N VAL A 345 -7.65 -37.01 -4.39
CA VAL A 345 -6.65 -35.94 -4.50
C VAL A 345 -7.30 -34.56 -4.36
N VAL A 346 -8.50 -34.37 -4.92
CA VAL A 346 -9.27 -33.12 -4.78
C VAL A 346 -9.79 -32.94 -3.35
N TYR A 347 -10.17 -34.03 -2.65
CA TYR A 347 -10.63 -33.94 -1.26
C TYR A 347 -9.49 -33.59 -0.28
N LEU A 348 -8.27 -34.10 -0.53
CA LEU A 348 -7.06 -33.71 0.22
C LEU A 348 -6.65 -32.25 -0.06
N LEU A 349 -6.81 -31.77 -1.30
CA LEU A 349 -6.59 -30.35 -1.65
C LEU A 349 -7.65 -29.42 -1.05
N LEU A 350 -8.92 -29.84 -0.94
CA LEU A 350 -9.99 -29.05 -0.32
C LEU A 350 -9.85 -28.93 1.21
N ILE A 351 -9.28 -29.93 1.87
CA ILE A 351 -8.96 -29.85 3.31
C ILE A 351 -7.76 -28.91 3.55
N VAL A 352 -6.80 -28.84 2.61
CA VAL A 352 -5.69 -27.87 2.66
C VAL A 352 -6.17 -26.44 2.33
N ILE A 353 -7.24 -26.27 1.55
CA ILE A 353 -7.82 -24.94 1.24
C ILE A 353 -8.71 -24.41 2.39
N GLN A 354 -9.26 -25.28 3.26
CA GLN A 354 -10.07 -24.82 4.41
C GLN A 354 -9.26 -24.24 5.58
N SER A 355 -7.93 -24.30 5.57
CA SER A 355 -7.09 -23.79 6.67
C SER A 355 -6.44 -22.43 6.44
N THR A 356 -6.81 -21.69 5.38
CA THR A 356 -6.29 -20.33 5.15
C THR A 356 -7.40 -19.29 4.96
N SER A 357 -8.39 -19.28 5.86
CA SER A 357 -9.16 -18.07 6.16
C SER A 357 -8.25 -17.08 6.90
N GLY A 358 -7.36 -16.41 6.15
CA GLY A 358 -6.54 -15.31 6.66
C GLY A 358 -7.45 -14.17 7.12
N PHE A 359 -7.45 -13.92 8.42
CA PHE A 359 -8.06 -12.74 9.02
C PHE A 359 -7.48 -11.47 8.38
N VAL A 360 -8.35 -10.59 7.85
CA VAL A 360 -8.00 -9.24 7.39
C VAL A 360 -7.41 -8.47 8.57
N GLN A 361 -6.08 -8.27 8.59
CA GLN A 361 -5.41 -7.47 9.62
C GLN A 361 -5.38 -6.01 9.17
N SER A 362 -6.07 -5.14 9.91
CA SER A 362 -6.10 -3.70 9.64
C SER A 362 -4.68 -3.11 9.59
N SER A 363 -4.41 -2.16 8.69
CA SER A 363 -3.08 -1.52 8.60
C SER A 363 -2.80 -0.67 9.85
N TRP A 364 -1.63 -0.83 10.46
CA TRP A 364 -1.20 -0.13 11.67
C TRP A 364 0.27 0.32 11.55
N GLY A 365 0.69 1.30 12.36
CA GLY A 365 2.09 1.73 12.42
C GLY A 365 2.40 2.56 13.66
N TYR A 366 3.51 3.29 13.66
CA TYR A 366 3.95 4.13 14.79
C TYR A 366 3.78 5.64 14.60
N HIS A 367 3.33 6.07 13.42
CA HIS A 367 3.38 7.46 12.98
C HIS A 367 1.98 8.07 12.82
N HIS A 368 1.93 9.37 12.53
CA HIS A 368 0.71 10.17 12.43
C HIS A 368 -0.41 9.45 11.65
N GLY A 369 -1.60 9.37 12.25
CA GLY A 369 -2.78 8.74 11.64
C GLY A 369 -2.99 7.25 11.94
N VAL A 370 -1.94 6.46 12.18
CA VAL A 370 -2.05 5.00 12.45
C VAL A 370 -1.24 4.53 13.68
N GLY A 371 -0.72 5.48 14.46
CA GLY A 371 0.10 5.25 15.65
C GLY A 371 -0.63 4.60 16.84
N PRO A 372 0.11 4.19 17.89
CA PRO A 372 -0.43 3.48 19.05
C PRO A 372 -1.65 4.08 19.73
N LYS A 373 -1.78 5.41 19.70
CA LYS A 373 -2.94 6.12 20.28
C LYS A 373 -4.27 5.72 19.63
N ARG A 374 -4.24 5.28 18.36
CA ARG A 374 -5.42 4.95 17.56
C ARG A 374 -5.61 3.45 17.38
N TRP A 375 -4.65 2.61 17.77
CA TRP A 375 -4.79 1.15 17.59
C TRP A 375 -6.05 0.60 18.26
N GLY A 376 -6.50 1.17 19.38
CA GLY A 376 -7.76 0.79 20.02
C GLY A 376 -9.03 1.08 19.19
N GLU A 377 -8.96 1.97 18.20
CA GLU A 377 -10.06 2.26 17.26
C GLU A 377 -10.21 1.13 16.23
N LEU A 378 -9.08 0.60 15.73
CA LEU A 378 -9.01 -0.43 14.70
C LEU A 378 -9.07 -1.86 15.29
N PHE A 379 -8.46 -2.04 16.46
CA PHE A 379 -8.31 -3.30 17.15
C PHE A 379 -8.87 -3.16 18.56
N SER A 380 -10.12 -3.58 18.75
CA SER A 380 -10.82 -3.48 20.04
C SER A 380 -10.06 -4.16 21.18
N THR A 381 -9.32 -5.22 20.88
CA THR A 381 -8.40 -5.92 21.80
C THR A 381 -7.29 -5.04 22.36
N CYS A 382 -6.85 -4.00 21.62
CA CYS A 382 -5.88 -3.02 22.12
C CYS A 382 -6.42 -2.10 23.23
N LYS A 383 -7.74 -2.12 23.49
CA LYS A 383 -8.38 -1.43 24.64
C LYS A 383 -8.53 -2.33 25.88
N GLY A 384 -7.95 -3.53 25.85
CA GLY A 384 -8.04 -4.48 26.96
C GLY A 384 -7.42 -3.97 28.28
N ARG A 385 -7.76 -4.62 29.40
CA ARG A 385 -7.27 -4.23 30.73
C ARG A 385 -5.88 -4.77 31.09
N ARG A 386 -5.35 -5.72 30.33
CA ARG A 386 -4.04 -6.36 30.53
C ARG A 386 -3.09 -6.05 29.37
N GLN A 387 -3.09 -4.81 28.91
CA GLN A 387 -2.23 -4.38 27.80
C GLN A 387 -0.76 -4.22 28.22
N SER A 388 0.13 -4.37 27.26
CA SER A 388 1.58 -4.19 27.37
C SER A 388 2.04 -3.13 26.35
N PRO A 389 3.20 -2.48 26.56
CA PRO A 389 4.10 -2.62 27.72
C PRO A 389 3.54 -1.93 28.97
N ILE A 390 4.26 -2.01 30.10
CA ILE A 390 3.94 -1.29 31.34
C ILE A 390 5.16 -0.54 31.87
N ASP A 391 4.92 0.49 32.68
CA ASP A 391 5.95 1.08 33.53
C ASP A 391 6.04 0.26 34.82
N ILE A 392 7.22 -0.32 35.06
CA ILE A 392 7.47 -1.19 36.20
C ILE A 392 7.97 -0.33 37.35
N ARG A 393 7.08 -0.09 38.32
CA ARG A 393 7.42 0.61 39.55
C ARG A 393 8.07 -0.37 40.51
N THR A 394 9.36 -0.20 40.76
CA THR A 394 10.16 -1.14 41.53
C THR A 394 9.59 -1.34 42.94
N GLN A 395 9.11 -0.28 43.57
CA GLN A 395 8.45 -0.31 44.89
C GLN A 395 7.19 -1.20 44.96
N ASP A 396 6.53 -1.47 43.83
CA ASP A 396 5.30 -2.28 43.76
C ASP A 396 5.60 -3.73 43.33
N VAL A 397 6.86 -4.05 43.03
CA VAL A 397 7.29 -5.39 42.62
C VAL A 397 7.32 -6.32 43.82
N VAL A 398 6.67 -7.48 43.68
CA VAL A 398 6.58 -8.48 44.75
C VAL A 398 7.54 -9.63 44.47
N TYR A 399 8.48 -9.89 45.39
CA TYR A 399 9.31 -11.09 45.32
C TYR A 399 8.45 -12.35 45.45
N ASP A 400 8.58 -13.27 44.49
CA ASP A 400 7.88 -14.55 44.49
C ASP A 400 8.89 -15.69 44.44
N ARG A 401 9.11 -16.30 45.61
CA ARG A 401 10.01 -17.46 45.81
C ARG A 401 9.66 -18.69 44.95
N ASN A 402 8.47 -18.73 44.36
CA ASN A 402 8.04 -19.83 43.50
C ASN A 402 8.44 -19.62 42.04
N LEU A 403 8.92 -18.43 41.65
CA LEU A 403 9.50 -18.20 40.35
C LEU A 403 10.86 -18.90 40.26
N LYS A 404 10.97 -19.87 39.34
CA LYS A 404 12.18 -20.68 39.11
C LYS A 404 13.02 -20.08 37.99
N GLN A 405 14.28 -20.47 37.92
CA GLN A 405 15.14 -20.05 36.83
C GLN A 405 14.70 -20.64 35.49
N PHE A 406 15.01 -19.92 34.41
CA PHE A 406 14.85 -20.44 33.06
C PHE A 406 15.92 -21.47 32.74
N ASN A 407 15.56 -22.45 31.93
CA ASN A 407 16.50 -23.28 31.21
C ASN A 407 16.51 -22.84 29.75
N LEU A 408 17.63 -22.26 29.33
CA LEU A 408 17.87 -21.68 28.01
C LEU A 408 18.87 -22.48 27.18
N SER A 409 19.26 -23.69 27.61
CA SER A 409 20.35 -24.46 26.99
C SER A 409 20.12 -24.80 25.51
N ASP A 410 18.87 -24.81 25.04
CA ASP A 410 18.57 -25.02 23.63
C ASP A 410 18.97 -23.82 22.76
N LEU A 411 19.14 -22.62 23.34
CA LEU A 411 19.50 -21.38 22.64
C LEU A 411 21.00 -21.27 22.34
N ASP A 412 21.82 -22.18 22.87
CA ASP A 412 23.27 -22.29 22.63
C ASP A 412 23.62 -23.05 21.33
N LYS A 413 22.64 -23.59 20.61
CA LYS A 413 22.86 -24.57 19.52
C LYS A 413 22.99 -23.92 18.13
N VAL A 414 24.08 -23.17 17.93
CA VAL A 414 24.34 -22.26 16.79
C VAL A 414 24.32 -22.92 15.40
N ASP A 415 24.63 -24.22 15.29
CA ASP A 415 24.78 -24.92 13.99
C ASP A 415 23.53 -25.63 13.49
N GLU A 416 22.40 -25.53 14.21
CA GLU A 416 21.25 -26.39 13.98
C GLU A 416 20.03 -25.67 13.36
N TYR A 417 20.12 -24.36 13.11
CA TYR A 417 19.04 -23.57 12.56
C TYR A 417 19.50 -22.46 11.63
N ARG A 418 18.60 -22.05 10.72
CA ARG A 418 18.79 -20.85 9.89
C ARG A 418 18.07 -19.68 10.52
N ALA A 419 18.71 -18.51 10.49
CA ALA A 419 18.12 -17.25 10.91
C ALA A 419 17.80 -16.39 9.68
N LYS A 420 16.52 -16.11 9.45
CA LYS A 420 16.05 -15.16 8.43
C LYS A 420 15.83 -13.81 9.09
N PHE A 421 16.72 -12.88 8.81
CA PHE A 421 16.56 -11.47 9.16
C PHE A 421 15.64 -10.82 8.14
N GLU A 422 14.70 -10.01 8.60
CA GLU A 422 13.76 -9.27 7.77
C GLU A 422 13.51 -7.90 8.37
N ASN A 423 13.59 -6.85 7.55
CA ASN A 423 13.01 -5.57 7.90
C ASN A 423 11.57 -5.58 7.41
N ASN A 424 10.60 -5.78 8.31
CA ASN A 424 9.18 -5.86 7.94
C ASN A 424 8.50 -4.47 7.82
N GLY A 425 9.28 -3.38 7.96
CA GLY A 425 8.80 -2.00 7.98
C GLY A 425 8.22 -1.55 9.32
N HIS A 426 8.18 -2.44 10.32
CA HIS A 426 7.82 -2.14 11.71
C HIS A 426 8.97 -2.42 12.68
N SER A 427 9.85 -3.37 12.35
CA SER A 427 11.02 -3.77 13.12
C SER A 427 12.00 -4.53 12.20
N VAL A 428 13.19 -4.82 12.74
CA VAL A 428 13.95 -6.00 12.36
C VAL A 428 13.35 -7.20 13.08
N GLU A 429 12.93 -8.21 12.34
CA GLU A 429 12.43 -9.48 12.86
C GLU A 429 13.32 -10.61 12.36
N VAL A 430 13.69 -11.52 13.26
CA VAL A 430 14.58 -12.64 12.97
C VAL A 430 13.83 -13.94 13.23
N HIS A 431 13.47 -14.64 12.16
CA HIS A 431 12.80 -15.93 12.21
C HIS A 431 13.82 -17.06 12.26
N LEU A 432 13.59 -18.04 13.12
CA LEU A 432 14.46 -19.21 13.29
C LEU A 432 13.77 -20.44 12.69
N SER A 433 14.42 -21.12 11.75
CA SER A 433 13.88 -22.30 11.06
C SER A 433 14.76 -23.54 11.26
N ASP A 434 14.25 -24.70 10.86
CA ASP A 434 14.91 -26.02 10.85
C ASP A 434 14.79 -26.81 12.17
N LYS A 435 15.06 -26.20 13.33
CA LYS A 435 14.91 -26.86 14.64
C LYS A 435 14.06 -26.04 15.62
N LYS A 436 13.20 -26.73 16.38
CA LYS A 436 12.42 -26.11 17.46
C LYS A 436 13.32 -25.85 18.65
N LEU A 437 13.69 -24.58 18.87
CA LEU A 437 14.39 -24.15 20.07
C LEU A 437 13.38 -23.99 21.21
N ARG A 438 13.58 -24.70 22.33
CA ARG A 438 12.59 -24.73 23.42
C ARG A 438 13.15 -24.05 24.67
N VAL A 439 12.34 -23.18 25.25
CA VAL A 439 12.59 -22.58 26.56
C VAL A 439 11.70 -23.28 27.59
N THR A 440 12.31 -23.67 28.71
CA THR A 440 11.61 -24.27 29.85
C THR A 440 12.00 -23.57 31.15
N GLY A 441 11.37 -23.91 32.27
CA GLY A 441 11.60 -23.22 33.54
C GLY A 441 10.93 -21.84 33.57
N GLY A 442 11.47 -20.89 34.36
CA GLY A 442 10.89 -19.55 34.52
C GLY A 442 9.51 -19.54 35.20
N SER A 443 9.10 -20.68 35.76
CA SER A 443 7.73 -21.01 36.15
C SER A 443 6.68 -20.81 35.04
N LEU A 444 7.08 -21.03 33.79
CA LEU A 444 6.14 -21.18 32.68
C LEU A 444 5.30 -22.46 32.85
N PRO A 445 4.04 -22.49 32.38
CA PRO A 445 3.14 -23.64 32.57
C PRO A 445 3.55 -24.89 31.77
N GLY A 446 4.56 -24.77 30.92
CA GLY A 446 5.07 -25.83 30.08
C GLY A 446 6.24 -25.33 29.23
N PRO A 447 6.74 -26.15 28.31
CA PRO A 447 7.75 -25.73 27.35
C PRO A 447 7.14 -24.80 26.28
N TYR A 448 7.93 -23.83 25.85
CA TYR A 448 7.59 -22.87 24.79
C TYR A 448 8.64 -22.92 23.69
N THR A 449 8.21 -22.95 22.44
CA THR A 449 9.09 -22.92 21.27
C THR A 449 9.32 -21.48 20.83
N VAL A 450 10.58 -21.10 20.60
CA VAL A 450 10.96 -19.80 20.04
C VAL A 450 10.50 -19.72 18.58
N ALA A 451 9.77 -18.67 18.24
CA ALA A 451 9.30 -18.41 16.89
C ALA A 451 10.17 -17.39 16.16
N GLN A 452 10.46 -16.28 16.85
CA GLN A 452 11.22 -15.15 16.32
C GLN A 452 11.73 -14.29 17.48
N PHE A 453 12.65 -13.39 17.17
CA PHE A 453 12.90 -12.23 18.02
C PHE A 453 12.96 -10.94 17.20
N HIS A 454 12.69 -9.80 17.83
CA HIS A 454 12.66 -8.49 17.20
C HIS A 454 13.04 -7.38 18.18
N PHE A 455 13.12 -6.13 17.68
CA PHE A 455 13.64 -4.99 18.44
C PHE A 455 12.72 -3.77 18.36
N HIS A 456 12.67 -2.99 19.43
CA HIS A 456 12.04 -1.67 19.48
C HIS A 456 13.09 -0.65 19.88
N TRP A 457 13.20 0.46 19.14
CA TRP A 457 14.19 1.50 19.41
C TRP A 457 13.66 2.90 19.15
N GLY A 458 14.32 3.88 19.77
CA GLY A 458 13.97 5.28 19.63
C GLY A 458 15.00 6.09 18.87
N SER A 459 14.58 7.29 18.48
CA SER A 459 15.44 8.25 17.79
C SER A 459 16.51 8.90 18.67
N VAL A 460 16.41 8.73 20.00
CA VAL A 460 17.31 9.33 21.00
C VAL A 460 17.64 8.31 22.09
N ASN A 461 18.75 8.47 22.82
CA ASN A 461 19.23 7.43 23.74
C ASN A 461 18.40 7.26 25.02
N ASN A 462 17.62 8.28 25.41
CA ASN A 462 16.79 8.21 26.60
C ASN A 462 15.38 7.65 26.33
N ARG A 463 15.13 7.11 25.13
CA ARG A 463 13.82 6.57 24.74
C ARG A 463 13.96 5.51 23.64
N GLY A 464 13.12 4.49 23.67
CA GLY A 464 13.11 3.45 22.64
C GLY A 464 12.58 2.10 23.10
N SER A 465 12.88 1.74 24.35
CA SER A 465 12.25 0.61 25.02
C SER A 465 10.74 0.84 25.17
N GLU A 466 9.99 -0.25 25.05
CA GLU A 466 8.55 -0.28 25.25
C GLU A 466 8.25 -0.23 26.76
N HIS A 467 8.88 -1.12 27.53
CA HIS A 467 8.82 -1.08 28.99
C HIS A 467 9.64 0.09 29.54
N ALA A 468 9.25 0.53 30.74
CA ALA A 468 10.00 1.48 31.54
C ALA A 468 10.21 0.92 32.95
N ILE A 469 11.24 1.39 33.64
CA ILE A 469 11.47 1.14 35.07
C ILE A 469 11.43 2.48 35.79
N ASN A 470 10.47 2.67 36.70
CA ASN A 470 10.24 3.93 37.41
C ASN A 470 10.19 5.15 36.47
N GLY A 471 9.51 5.01 35.33
CA GLY A 471 9.40 6.03 34.29
C GLY A 471 10.64 6.22 33.40
N ARG A 472 11.75 5.52 33.66
CA ARG A 472 12.95 5.55 32.81
C ARG A 472 12.82 4.55 31.66
N HIS A 473 13.03 5.05 30.45
CA HIS A 473 13.17 4.25 29.23
C HIS A 473 14.66 4.03 28.88
N PHE A 474 14.90 3.06 28.00
CA PHE A 474 16.20 2.70 27.44
C PHE A 474 16.19 2.93 25.91
N PRO A 475 17.35 3.01 25.23
CA PRO A 475 17.41 3.26 23.80
C PRO A 475 16.78 2.17 22.92
N ILE A 476 16.86 0.91 23.34
CA ILE A 476 16.38 -0.25 22.58
C ILE A 476 15.93 -1.37 23.53
N GLU A 477 14.93 -2.15 23.11
CA GLU A 477 14.42 -3.33 23.80
C GLU A 477 14.27 -4.48 22.81
N MET A 478 14.75 -5.66 23.19
CA MET A 478 14.65 -6.89 22.41
C MET A 478 13.56 -7.79 22.97
N HIS A 479 12.74 -8.37 22.08
CA HIS A 479 11.70 -9.34 22.42
C HIS A 479 11.96 -10.68 21.75
N VAL A 480 12.11 -11.73 22.56
CA VAL A 480 12.11 -13.12 22.07
C VAL A 480 10.70 -13.69 22.23
N VAL A 481 10.01 -13.91 21.11
CA VAL A 481 8.62 -14.35 21.07
C VAL A 481 8.55 -15.87 20.97
N MET A 482 7.80 -16.46 21.90
CA MET A 482 7.63 -17.90 21.99
C MET A 482 6.15 -18.27 22.10
N HIS A 483 5.78 -19.43 21.56
CA HIS A 483 4.45 -20.00 21.73
C HIS A 483 4.52 -21.31 22.51
N SER A 484 3.47 -21.61 23.26
CA SER A 484 3.35 -22.87 23.98
C SER A 484 3.41 -24.03 22.99
N ASP A 485 4.12 -25.11 23.33
CA ASP A 485 4.26 -26.28 22.45
C ASP A 485 2.96 -27.04 22.19
N LYS A 486 1.88 -26.66 22.89
CA LYS A 486 0.52 -27.11 22.60
C LYS A 486 0.00 -26.58 21.26
N PHE A 487 0.66 -25.57 20.70
CA PHE A 487 0.33 -24.93 19.44
C PHE A 487 1.46 -25.10 18.44
N GLN A 488 1.12 -25.16 17.16
CA GLN A 488 2.11 -25.31 16.10
C GLN A 488 2.71 -23.96 15.68
N THR A 489 1.95 -22.88 15.80
CA THR A 489 2.36 -21.53 15.37
C THR A 489 1.99 -20.45 16.39
N VAL A 490 2.61 -19.27 16.27
CA VAL A 490 2.20 -18.06 17.01
C VAL A 490 0.74 -17.69 16.72
N ALA A 491 0.28 -17.85 15.47
CA ALA A 491 -1.09 -17.51 15.07
C ALA A 491 -2.14 -18.36 15.81
N ASP A 492 -1.85 -19.64 16.05
CA ASP A 492 -2.75 -20.53 16.81
C ASP A 492 -2.79 -20.16 18.31
N ALA A 493 -1.67 -19.67 18.83
CA ALA A 493 -1.48 -19.37 20.25
C ALA A 493 -1.89 -17.94 20.64
N MET A 494 -1.86 -16.99 19.70
CA MET A 494 -1.92 -15.56 20.01
C MET A 494 -3.22 -15.10 20.65
N ASN A 495 -4.35 -15.80 20.44
CA ASN A 495 -5.63 -15.47 21.08
C ASN A 495 -5.98 -16.40 22.25
N VAL A 496 -5.04 -17.24 22.70
CA VAL A 496 -5.25 -18.14 23.83
C VAL A 496 -4.55 -17.58 25.06
N THR A 497 -5.24 -17.56 26.21
CA THR A 497 -4.61 -17.13 27.46
C THR A 497 -3.39 -17.99 27.76
N ASN A 498 -2.25 -17.36 28.04
CA ASN A 498 -0.95 -18.00 28.23
C ASN A 498 -0.45 -18.77 26.99
N GLY A 499 -1.05 -18.57 25.81
CA GLY A 499 -0.59 -19.20 24.57
C GLY A 499 0.81 -18.71 24.18
N LEU A 500 1.16 -17.47 24.53
CA LEU A 500 2.45 -16.86 24.24
C LEU A 500 3.24 -16.57 25.52
N ALA A 501 4.56 -16.61 25.40
CA ALA A 501 5.49 -16.10 26.39
C ALA A 501 6.56 -15.26 25.69
N VAL A 502 6.96 -14.15 26.31
CA VAL A 502 7.98 -13.24 25.74
C VAL A 502 9.08 -13.03 26.77
N LEU A 503 10.34 -13.15 26.33
CA LEU A 503 11.51 -12.69 27.07
C LEU A 503 11.86 -11.29 26.56
N GLY A 504 11.83 -10.30 27.45
CA GLY A 504 12.17 -8.91 27.14
C GLY A 504 13.50 -8.52 27.76
N PHE A 505 14.36 -7.86 26.97
CA PHE A 505 15.68 -7.44 27.40
C PHE A 505 15.90 -5.96 27.08
N PHE A 506 16.25 -5.17 28.10
CA PHE A 506 16.71 -3.80 27.89
C PHE A 506 18.13 -3.78 27.37
N ILE A 507 18.37 -2.97 26.36
CA ILE A 507 19.69 -2.72 25.80
C ILE A 507 20.01 -1.23 25.98
N ASP A 508 21.17 -0.93 26.56
CA ASP A 508 21.64 0.42 26.86
C ASP A 508 22.93 0.73 26.07
N VAL A 509 23.28 2.02 25.98
CA VAL A 509 24.54 2.42 25.32
C VAL A 509 25.71 2.21 26.28
N GLY A 510 26.73 1.51 25.81
CA GLY A 510 27.98 1.25 26.52
C GLY A 510 29.11 0.97 25.55
N ASP A 511 29.97 0.01 25.89
CA ASP A 511 31.07 -0.44 25.03
C ASP A 511 30.56 -1.23 23.82
N TYR A 512 31.44 -1.40 22.83
CA TYR A 512 31.16 -2.25 21.67
C TYR A 512 30.93 -3.70 22.11
N ASN A 513 29.86 -4.31 21.61
CA ASN A 513 29.50 -5.67 21.95
C ASN A 513 29.72 -6.58 20.74
N ASP A 514 30.77 -7.39 20.79
CA ASP A 514 31.15 -8.29 19.70
C ASP A 514 30.05 -9.31 19.38
N GLU A 515 29.26 -9.71 20.38
CA GLU A 515 28.16 -10.68 20.19
C GLU A 515 27.02 -10.12 19.34
N PHE A 516 26.89 -8.79 19.30
CA PHE A 516 25.94 -8.11 18.42
C PHE A 516 26.47 -7.94 16.99
N GLU A 517 27.74 -8.21 16.69
CA GLU A 517 28.32 -7.96 15.37
C GLU A 517 27.58 -8.73 14.26
N SER A 518 27.15 -9.97 14.52
CA SER A 518 26.37 -10.74 13.55
C SER A 518 25.05 -10.05 13.21
N ILE A 519 24.35 -9.47 14.20
CA ILE A 519 23.13 -8.69 13.95
C ILE A 519 23.48 -7.47 13.12
N ILE A 520 24.47 -6.69 13.56
CA ILE A 520 24.84 -5.40 12.98
C ILE A 520 25.27 -5.51 11.52
N ARG A 521 26.08 -6.52 11.19
CA ARG A 521 26.47 -6.81 9.81
C ARG A 521 25.25 -7.12 8.93
N ASN A 522 24.28 -7.87 9.44
CA ASN A 522 23.09 -8.23 8.68
C ASN A 522 22.09 -7.07 8.55
N LEU A 523 22.04 -6.12 9.50
CA LEU A 523 21.25 -4.88 9.34
C LEU A 523 21.62 -4.10 8.08
N ARG A 524 22.88 -4.21 7.62
CA ARG A 524 23.33 -3.58 6.37
C ARG A 524 22.70 -4.21 5.12
N ASN A 525 22.27 -5.46 5.20
CA ASN A 525 21.64 -6.20 4.10
C ASN A 525 20.11 -6.05 4.08
N ILE A 526 19.52 -5.51 5.16
CA ILE A 526 18.07 -5.36 5.31
C ILE A 526 17.65 -3.90 5.51
N LYS A 527 18.28 -2.98 4.77
CA LYS A 527 18.09 -1.55 4.98
C LYS A 527 16.65 -1.09 4.73
N ARG A 528 15.87 -1.75 3.86
CA ARG A 528 14.54 -1.28 3.48
C ARG A 528 13.47 -2.30 3.86
N LYS A 529 12.21 -1.85 3.96
CA LYS A 529 11.08 -2.75 4.19
C LYS A 529 11.07 -3.86 3.13
N ALA A 530 10.77 -5.07 3.58
CA ALA A 530 10.79 -6.32 2.82
C ALA A 530 12.17 -6.81 2.37
N ASP A 531 13.26 -6.08 2.62
CA ASP A 531 14.59 -6.66 2.48
C ASP A 531 14.75 -7.79 3.52
N SER A 532 15.33 -8.91 3.09
CA SER A 532 15.59 -10.05 3.97
C SER A 532 16.90 -10.76 3.61
N VAL A 533 17.53 -11.38 4.60
CA VAL A 533 18.74 -12.18 4.44
C VAL A 533 18.67 -13.42 5.32
N ILE A 534 19.13 -14.56 4.82
CA ILE A 534 19.20 -15.82 5.57
C ILE A 534 20.65 -16.14 5.89
N ILE A 535 20.94 -16.39 7.16
CA ILE A 535 22.25 -16.84 7.63
C ILE A 535 22.14 -18.17 8.38
N LYS A 536 23.25 -18.91 8.43
CA LYS A 536 23.32 -20.23 9.10
C LYS A 536 23.80 -20.18 10.55
N ALA A 537 24.37 -19.06 10.99
CA ALA A 537 25.03 -18.99 12.30
C ALA A 537 24.59 -17.72 13.03
N LEU A 538 23.84 -17.91 14.12
CA LEU A 538 23.50 -16.87 15.09
C LEU A 538 23.23 -17.53 16.43
N SER A 539 24.13 -17.36 17.40
CA SER A 539 23.90 -17.80 18.77
C SER A 539 22.92 -16.86 19.47
N LEU A 540 21.84 -17.39 20.03
CA LEU A 540 20.88 -16.56 20.74
C LEU A 540 21.29 -16.29 22.18
N SER A 541 21.93 -17.26 22.81
CA SER A 541 22.41 -17.12 24.18
C SER A 541 23.48 -16.06 24.34
N ASP A 542 24.34 -15.87 23.33
CA ASP A 542 25.37 -14.82 23.32
C ASP A 542 24.75 -13.40 23.33
N LEU A 543 23.48 -13.27 22.93
CA LEU A 543 22.75 -12.00 22.95
C LEU A 543 22.15 -11.67 24.32
N PHE A 544 22.18 -12.58 25.29
CA PHE A 544 21.51 -12.41 26.58
C PHE A 544 22.50 -12.11 27.72
N PRO A 545 22.08 -11.38 28.76
CA PRO A 545 22.86 -11.30 29.99
C PRO A 545 23.00 -12.68 30.62
N GLN A 546 24.15 -12.94 31.27
CA GLN A 546 24.43 -14.23 31.92
C GLN A 546 23.46 -14.60 33.06
N THR A 547 22.75 -13.61 33.59
CA THR A 547 21.82 -13.75 34.71
C THR A 547 20.41 -14.08 34.22
N THR A 548 19.69 -14.84 35.03
CA THR A 548 18.27 -15.16 34.80
C THR A 548 17.34 -14.40 35.75
N ASP A 549 17.73 -13.20 36.20
CA ASP A 549 16.89 -12.35 37.05
C ASP A 549 15.86 -11.60 36.19
N TYR A 550 14.58 -11.80 36.48
CA TYR A 550 13.48 -11.23 35.70
C TYR A 550 12.29 -10.76 36.53
N LEU A 551 11.49 -9.92 35.89
CA LEU A 551 10.20 -9.43 36.32
C LEU A 551 9.12 -10.18 35.53
N ARG A 552 8.04 -10.59 36.18
CA ARG A 552 6.97 -11.42 35.63
C ARG A 552 5.63 -10.72 35.74
N TYR A 553 4.88 -10.68 34.64
CA TYR A 553 3.48 -10.27 34.66
C TYR A 553 2.70 -10.84 33.47
N ALA A 554 1.36 -10.87 33.57
CA ALA A 554 0.47 -11.23 32.47
C ALA A 554 0.09 -9.98 31.66
N GLY A 555 0.29 -10.03 30.34
CA GLY A 555 0.17 -8.88 29.45
C GLY A 555 -0.41 -9.22 28.09
N SER A 556 -0.07 -8.39 27.11
CA SER A 556 -0.48 -8.54 25.72
C SER A 556 0.71 -8.52 24.78
N LEU A 557 0.45 -8.79 23.50
CA LEU A 557 1.31 -8.29 22.42
C LEU A 557 1.36 -6.76 22.49
N THR A 558 2.52 -6.19 22.19
CA THR A 558 2.73 -4.74 22.17
C THR A 558 2.43 -4.12 20.81
N THR A 559 2.11 -4.93 19.81
CA THR A 559 1.65 -4.52 18.48
C THR A 559 0.27 -5.11 18.18
N PRO A 560 -0.53 -4.48 17.31
CA PRO A 560 -1.81 -5.02 16.88
C PRO A 560 -1.70 -6.46 16.33
N PRO A 561 -2.66 -7.33 16.67
CA PRO A 561 -3.95 -7.03 17.30
C PRO A 561 -3.93 -6.95 18.84
N CYS A 562 -2.78 -6.84 19.52
CA CYS A 562 -2.69 -6.62 20.97
C CYS A 562 -3.41 -7.68 21.85
N TYR A 563 -3.46 -8.94 21.43
CA TYR A 563 -4.10 -9.99 22.21
C TYR A 563 -3.45 -10.15 23.59
N GLN A 564 -4.27 -10.34 24.63
CA GLN A 564 -3.86 -10.45 26.03
C GLN A 564 -3.52 -11.89 26.43
N SER A 565 -2.61 -12.49 25.67
CA SER A 565 -2.22 -13.90 25.72
C SER A 565 -0.80 -14.12 26.24
N VAL A 566 -0.06 -13.04 26.53
CA VAL A 566 1.38 -13.09 26.76
C VAL A 566 1.72 -13.19 28.24
N ILE A 567 2.56 -14.16 28.59
CA ILE A 567 3.31 -14.17 29.85
C ILE A 567 4.64 -13.45 29.63
N TRP A 568 4.80 -12.26 30.21
CA TRP A 568 6.02 -11.46 30.08
C TRP A 568 7.07 -11.86 31.10
N SER A 569 8.33 -11.94 30.69
CA SER A 569 9.52 -12.06 31.54
C SER A 569 10.52 -10.99 31.12
N VAL A 570 10.58 -9.88 31.85
CA VAL A 570 11.46 -8.74 31.54
C VAL A 570 12.71 -8.86 32.39
N PHE A 571 13.86 -9.08 31.77
CA PHE A 571 15.14 -9.29 32.46
C PHE A 571 15.67 -7.97 32.99
N VAL A 572 16.17 -7.99 34.24
CA VAL A 572 16.58 -6.77 34.95
C VAL A 572 17.99 -6.32 34.58
N HIS A 573 18.83 -7.26 34.18
CA HIS A 573 20.19 -6.96 33.74
C HIS A 573 20.17 -6.53 32.27
N ARG A 574 20.87 -5.43 32.01
CA ARG A 574 20.92 -4.79 30.70
C ARG A 574 22.00 -5.41 29.85
N ILE A 575 21.72 -5.48 28.57
CA ILE A 575 22.74 -5.67 27.53
C ILE A 575 23.31 -4.30 27.19
N TYR A 576 24.58 -4.23 26.84
CA TYR A 576 25.20 -2.99 26.36
C TYR A 576 25.62 -3.16 24.91
N ILE A 577 25.44 -2.12 24.11
CA ILE A 577 25.97 -1.99 22.75
C ILE A 577 26.58 -0.60 22.57
N SER A 578 27.52 -0.45 21.64
CA SER A 578 28.08 0.88 21.36
C SER A 578 27.07 1.79 20.66
N GLN A 579 27.33 3.10 20.73
CA GLN A 579 26.55 4.10 19.99
C GLN A 579 26.51 3.78 18.49
N TYR A 580 27.64 3.35 17.92
CA TYR A 580 27.72 2.94 16.52
C TYR A 580 26.74 1.82 16.18
N GLN A 581 26.67 0.79 17.03
CA GLN A 581 25.78 -0.36 16.83
C GLN A 581 24.31 0.07 16.94
N LEU A 582 23.96 0.94 17.88
CA LEU A 582 22.62 1.52 17.98
C LEU A 582 22.24 2.34 16.73
N ASP A 583 23.18 3.12 16.18
CA ASP A 583 22.93 3.92 14.99
C ASP A 583 22.69 3.05 13.73
N GLN A 584 23.19 1.81 13.71
CA GLN A 584 22.85 0.88 12.63
C GLN A 584 21.36 0.51 12.62
N PHE A 585 20.72 0.38 13.79
CA PHE A 585 19.26 0.23 13.87
C PHE A 585 18.54 1.49 13.40
N ARG A 586 18.99 2.67 13.84
CA ARG A 586 18.38 3.96 13.47
C ARG A 586 18.49 4.28 11.98
N SER A 587 19.49 3.72 11.29
CA SER A 587 19.69 3.89 9.84
C SER A 587 18.86 2.97 8.95
N LEU A 588 18.00 2.13 9.52
CA LEU A 588 17.09 1.29 8.74
C LEU A 588 15.96 2.16 8.19
N GLY A 589 15.59 1.97 6.93
CA GLY A 589 14.45 2.61 6.29
C GLY A 589 13.15 1.89 6.63
N ARG A 590 12.10 2.66 6.91
CA ARG A 590 10.76 2.15 7.24
C ARG A 590 10.01 1.57 6.04
N THR A 591 10.38 1.96 4.83
CA THR A 591 9.68 1.58 3.59
C THR A 591 10.62 0.91 2.61
N HIS A 592 10.08 0.38 1.50
CA HIS A 592 10.89 -0.29 0.49
C HIS A 592 11.71 0.71 -0.36
N TYR A 593 11.43 2.02 -0.25
CA TYR A 593 12.05 3.06 -1.06
C TYR A 593 13.44 3.48 -0.52
N PRO A 594 14.44 3.64 -1.40
CA PRO A 594 15.72 4.28 -1.05
C PRO A 594 15.49 5.71 -0.54
N GLY A 595 16.21 6.14 0.51
CA GLY A 595 16.04 7.47 1.11
C GLY A 595 14.73 7.68 1.89
N SER A 596 14.04 6.60 2.25
CA SER A 596 12.83 6.67 3.08
C SER A 596 13.08 7.14 4.50
N GLU A 597 12.03 7.58 5.19
CA GLU A 597 12.10 7.90 6.61
C GLU A 597 12.71 6.74 7.40
N ASP A 598 13.62 7.09 8.30
CA ASP A 598 14.22 6.15 9.22
C ASP A 598 13.11 5.41 10.00
N LEU A 599 13.26 4.10 10.11
CA LEU A 599 12.50 3.24 10.99
C LEU A 599 12.96 3.57 12.42
N ILE A 600 12.39 4.61 13.00
CA ILE A 600 12.67 5.07 14.37
C ILE A 600 11.38 5.25 15.14
N ASN A 601 11.48 5.18 16.46
CA ASN A 601 10.35 5.30 17.37
C ASN A 601 9.28 4.24 17.15
N ASN A 602 9.73 3.01 16.85
CA ASN A 602 8.87 1.86 16.62
C ASN A 602 8.43 1.19 17.94
N TYR A 603 8.05 1.97 18.94
CA TYR A 603 7.61 1.48 20.26
C TYR A 603 6.22 2.00 20.64
N ARG A 604 5.50 1.21 21.44
CA ARG A 604 4.26 1.58 22.12
C ARG A 604 4.56 2.18 23.49
N ASN A 605 3.82 3.21 23.87
CA ASN A 605 3.95 3.78 25.22
C ASN A 605 3.42 2.82 26.31
N PRO A 606 3.93 2.91 27.55
CA PRO A 606 3.38 2.18 28.70
C PRO A 606 1.86 2.28 28.84
N GLN A 607 1.23 1.14 29.09
CA GLN A 607 -0.22 0.99 29.26
C GLN A 607 -0.56 0.85 30.75
N PRO A 608 -1.82 1.15 31.16
CA PRO A 608 -2.21 1.07 32.56
C PRO A 608 -2.04 -0.34 33.17
N LEU A 609 -1.47 -0.41 34.37
CA LEU A 609 -1.26 -1.67 35.09
C LEU A 609 -2.59 -2.36 35.48
N ASN A 610 -3.64 -1.58 35.73
CA ASN A 610 -5.01 -2.05 36.01
C ASN A 610 -5.11 -3.11 37.13
N GLY A 611 -4.30 -2.95 38.19
CA GLY A 611 -4.30 -3.83 39.36
C GLY A 611 -3.60 -5.18 39.16
N ARG A 612 -2.96 -5.41 38.01
CA ARG A 612 -2.04 -6.56 37.85
C ARG A 612 -0.86 -6.40 38.80
N LYS A 613 -0.36 -7.53 39.31
CA LYS A 613 0.88 -7.57 40.08
C LYS A 613 2.06 -7.87 39.16
N VAL A 614 3.18 -7.22 39.42
CA VAL A 614 4.47 -7.58 38.84
C VAL A 614 5.24 -8.34 39.92
N THR A 615 5.72 -9.53 39.60
CA THR A 615 6.51 -10.35 40.52
C THR A 615 7.95 -10.51 40.03
N THR A 616 8.87 -10.95 40.88
CA THR A 616 10.27 -11.18 40.51
C THR A 616 10.84 -12.43 41.19
N ASN A 617 11.77 -13.10 40.50
CA ASN A 617 12.51 -14.26 41.03
C ASN A 617 13.77 -13.88 41.80
N VAL A 618 14.16 -12.60 41.80
CA VAL A 618 15.31 -12.09 42.57
C VAL A 618 14.80 -11.19 43.68
N GLN A 619 15.39 -11.30 44.87
CA GLN A 619 15.12 -10.35 45.93
C GLN A 619 15.80 -9.04 45.55
N LEU A 620 15.07 -8.16 44.86
CA LEU A 620 15.55 -6.83 44.52
C LEU A 620 15.86 -6.10 45.83
N LEU A 621 17.14 -5.89 46.11
CA LEU A 621 17.58 -5.02 47.20
C LEU A 621 17.31 -3.59 46.73
N PHE A 622 16.16 -3.03 47.11
CA PHE A 622 15.90 -1.61 46.92
C PHE A 622 16.81 -0.83 47.88
N ASN A 623 17.95 -0.36 47.38
CA ASN A 623 18.68 0.76 47.97
C ASN A 623 18.44 2.00 47.12
#